data_AF-A0A7S2NI88-F1
#
_entry.id   AF-A0A7S2NI88-F1
#
_cell.length_a   1.000
_cell.length_b   1.000
_cell.length_c   1.000
_cell.angle_alpha   90.00
_cell.angle_beta   90.00
_cell.angle_gamma   90.00
#
_symmetry.space_group_name_H-M   'P 1'
#
loop_
_entity.id
_entity.type
_entity.pdbx_description
1 polymer ?
#
loop_
_entity_poly.entity_id
_entity_poly.type
_entity_poly.pdbx_seq_one_letter_code
_entity_poly.pdbx_strand_id
1 'polypeptide(L)'
;FDNWRATWPILGAVYMLAGSAHFTAEAAFVSIYPPPGTWGFWYLPGSAEFHVEWTGVAELAGGAGLFLGACAVGVANALGKDVPSWARAVPPLSALALFALTCAVTPANIYMYTHGAQMVGLTPGDAAIPVAFHAVRGAFQVVLLSLLWGYFAAHQWPEEKRAAAE
;
A
#
# COMPACT_ATOMS: atom_id res chain seq x y z
N PHE A 1 -10.59 -6.69 -21.86
CA PHE A 1 -10.00 -6.21 -20.59
C PHE A 1 -8.60 -6.83 -20.42
N ASP A 2 -7.86 -7.03 -21.50
CA ASP A 2 -6.99 -8.21 -21.60
C ASP A 2 -5.57 -7.97 -21.05
N ASN A 3 -5.27 -6.74 -20.60
CA ASN A 3 -3.94 -6.40 -20.07
C ASN A 3 -3.96 -5.63 -18.75
N TRP A 4 -5.06 -5.62 -18.00
CA TRP A 4 -5.14 -4.82 -16.76
C TRP A 4 -4.02 -5.19 -15.76
N ARG A 5 -3.49 -6.43 -15.80
CA ARG A 5 -2.32 -6.86 -15.02
C ARG A 5 -1.03 -6.12 -15.37
N ALA A 6 -0.90 -5.57 -16.58
CA ALA A 6 0.21 -4.69 -16.95
C ALA A 6 0.22 -3.38 -16.15
N THR A 7 -0.90 -3.01 -15.52
CA THR A 7 -0.98 -1.84 -14.62
C THR A 7 -0.51 -2.14 -13.20
N TRP A 8 -0.33 -3.42 -12.84
CA TRP A 8 0.05 -3.79 -11.48
C TRP A 8 1.38 -3.19 -10.99
N PRO A 9 2.42 -3.04 -11.80
CA PRO A 9 3.64 -2.34 -11.37
C PRO A 9 3.36 -0.91 -10.92
N ILE A 10 2.36 -0.22 -11.51
CA ILE A 10 2.00 1.16 -11.16
C ILE A 10 1.60 1.25 -9.68
N LEU A 11 1.03 0.20 -9.10
CA LEU A 11 0.71 0.16 -7.67
C LEU A 11 1.98 0.31 -6.81
N GLY A 12 3.08 -0.30 -7.21
CA GLY A 12 4.36 -0.15 -6.52
C GLY A 12 4.86 1.31 -6.54
N ALA A 13 4.71 2.00 -7.67
CA ALA A 13 5.05 3.41 -7.77
C ALA A 13 4.15 4.30 -6.89
N VAL A 14 2.85 4.00 -6.83
CA VAL A 14 1.91 4.69 -5.92
C VAL A 14 2.34 4.52 -4.46
N TYR A 15 2.74 3.32 -4.06
CA TYR A 15 3.26 3.08 -2.71
C TYR A 15 4.59 3.76 -2.43
N MET A 16 5.48 3.87 -3.42
CA MET A 16 6.70 4.66 -3.25
C MET A 16 6.39 6.15 -3.02
N LEU A 17 5.40 6.70 -3.72
CA LEU A 17 4.94 8.08 -3.52
C LEU A 17 4.27 8.25 -2.15
N ALA A 18 3.41 7.31 -1.75
CA ALA A 18 2.80 7.30 -0.42
C ALA A 18 3.86 7.24 0.69
N GLY A 19 4.82 6.33 0.58
CA GLY A 19 5.89 6.19 1.56
C GLY A 19 6.80 7.41 1.62
N SER A 20 7.03 8.10 0.50
CA SER A 20 7.72 9.40 0.51
C SER A 20 6.93 10.47 1.25
N ALA A 21 5.59 10.47 1.12
CA ALA A 21 4.71 11.43 1.77
C ALA A 21 4.73 11.33 3.30
N HIS A 22 4.97 10.13 3.85
CA HIS A 22 5.16 9.95 5.29
C HIS A 22 6.33 10.77 5.87
N PHE A 23 7.34 11.09 5.07
CA PHE A 23 8.49 11.93 5.49
C PHE A 23 8.35 13.40 5.08
N THR A 24 7.70 13.68 3.95
CA THR A 24 7.56 15.07 3.46
C THR A 24 6.35 15.79 4.04
N ALA A 25 5.37 15.06 4.56
CA ALA A 25 4.16 15.57 5.20
C ALA A 25 3.90 14.88 6.56
N GLU A 26 4.96 14.54 7.29
CA GLU A 26 4.93 13.77 8.54
C GLU A 26 3.86 14.26 9.53
N ALA A 27 3.82 15.58 9.81
CA ALA A 27 2.86 16.17 10.73
C ALA A 27 1.39 15.86 10.34
N ALA A 28 1.11 15.80 9.04
CA ALA A 28 -0.22 15.47 8.54
C ALA A 28 -0.58 13.99 8.83
N PHE A 29 0.38 13.08 8.72
CA PHE A 29 0.17 11.67 9.04
C PHE A 29 0.12 11.41 10.55
N VAL A 30 0.94 12.11 11.34
CA VAL A 30 0.89 12.05 12.81
C VAL A 30 -0.47 12.52 13.34
N SER A 31 -1.05 13.57 12.73
CA SER A 31 -2.35 14.12 13.13
C SER A 31 -3.55 13.15 12.97
N ILE A 32 -3.38 12.09 12.18
CA ILE A 32 -4.40 11.06 11.96
C ILE A 32 -4.07 9.72 12.65
N TYR A 33 -2.98 9.67 13.42
CA TYR A 33 -2.65 8.51 14.22
C TYR A 33 -3.64 8.39 15.40
N PRO A 34 -4.29 7.22 15.63
CA PRO A 34 -5.23 7.09 16.73
C PRO A 34 -4.49 7.19 18.09
N PRO A 35 -4.86 8.14 18.97
CA PRO A 35 -4.22 8.28 20.28
C PRO A 35 -4.40 7.04 21.17
N PRO A 36 -3.52 6.83 22.18
CA PRO A 36 -3.70 5.76 23.16
C PRO A 36 -5.09 5.81 23.83
N GLY A 37 -5.75 4.65 23.91
CA GLY A 37 -7.10 4.52 24.42
C GLY A 37 -8.21 4.73 23.39
N THR A 38 -7.89 5.00 22.12
CA THR A 38 -8.89 5.04 21.05
C THR A 38 -9.71 3.74 21.01
N TRP A 39 -11.04 3.86 20.88
CA TRP A 39 -12.01 2.77 20.99
C TRP A 39 -11.97 1.93 22.29
N GLY A 40 -11.22 2.35 23.30
CA GLY A 40 -11.06 1.63 24.58
C GLY A 40 -10.09 0.46 24.54
N PHE A 41 -9.43 0.18 23.40
CA PHE A 41 -8.48 -0.95 23.29
C PHE A 41 -7.20 -0.60 22.50
N TRP A 42 -7.08 0.60 21.94
CA TRP A 42 -5.92 0.99 21.14
C TRP A 42 -4.75 1.43 22.00
N TYR A 43 -3.85 0.51 22.34
CA TYR A 43 -2.66 0.77 23.16
C TYR A 43 -1.40 0.22 22.49
N LEU A 44 -1.06 0.76 21.31
CA LEU A 44 0.16 0.37 20.63
C LEU A 44 1.40 0.98 21.32
N PRO A 45 2.48 0.20 21.51
CA PRO A 45 3.74 0.74 21.99
C PRO A 45 4.39 1.64 20.93
N GLY A 46 5.20 2.60 21.37
CA GLY A 46 5.85 3.58 20.49
C GLY A 46 5.08 4.89 20.36
N SER A 47 5.68 5.87 19.68
CA SER A 47 5.06 7.17 19.41
C SER A 47 4.35 7.17 18.06
N ALA A 48 3.50 8.17 17.81
CA ALA A 48 2.85 8.35 16.52
C ALA A 48 3.88 8.52 15.39
N GLU A 49 4.93 9.30 15.64
CA GLU A 49 6.05 9.56 14.73
C GLU A 49 6.73 8.26 14.32
N PHE A 50 7.07 7.39 15.30
CA PHE A 50 7.68 6.10 15.01
C PHE A 50 6.83 5.25 14.05
N HIS A 51 5.52 5.15 14.29
CA HIS A 51 4.62 4.37 13.42
C HIS A 51 4.47 5.00 12.04
N VAL A 52 4.42 6.33 11.95
CA VAL A 52 4.37 7.06 10.68
C VAL A 52 5.64 6.86 9.87
N GLU A 53 6.81 7.01 10.47
CA GLU A 53 8.11 6.81 9.81
C GLU A 53 8.26 5.35 9.33
N TRP A 54 7.97 4.38 10.21
CA TRP A 54 8.11 2.97 9.85
C TRP A 54 7.13 2.53 8.77
N THR A 55 5.91 3.08 8.77
CA THR A 55 4.97 2.90 7.67
C THR A 55 5.57 3.43 6.36
N GLY A 56 6.14 4.64 6.37
CA GLY A 56 6.80 5.22 5.21
C GLY A 56 7.94 4.35 4.65
N VAL A 57 8.79 3.80 5.54
CA VAL A 57 9.84 2.84 5.15
C VAL A 57 9.25 1.59 4.50
N ALA A 58 8.22 1.01 5.11
CA ALA A 58 7.59 -0.21 4.63
C ALA A 58 6.90 -0.01 3.26
N GLU A 59 6.23 1.13 3.06
CA GLU A 59 5.63 1.51 1.79
C GLU A 59 6.67 1.74 0.69
N LEU A 60 7.78 2.42 1.00
CA LEU A 60 8.90 2.60 0.06
C LEU A 60 9.53 1.27 -0.33
N ALA A 61 9.86 0.42 0.65
CA ALA A 61 10.51 -0.85 0.41
C ALA A 61 9.60 -1.83 -0.36
N GLY A 62 8.34 -1.98 0.08
CA GLY A 62 7.36 -2.81 -0.62
C GLY A 62 7.00 -2.26 -1.99
N GLY A 63 6.84 -0.94 -2.11
CA GLY A 63 6.55 -0.26 -3.37
C GLY A 63 7.67 -0.44 -4.40
N ALA A 64 8.92 -0.24 -3.97
CA ALA A 64 10.10 -0.45 -4.81
C ALA A 64 10.26 -1.93 -5.20
N GLY A 65 10.08 -2.86 -4.26
CA GLY A 65 10.13 -4.30 -4.54
C GLY A 65 9.08 -4.74 -5.56
N LEU A 66 7.86 -4.20 -5.46
CA LEU A 66 6.80 -4.46 -6.43
C LEU A 66 7.10 -3.82 -7.80
N PHE A 67 7.42 -2.52 -7.83
CA PHE A 67 7.63 -1.79 -9.08
C PHE A 67 8.90 -2.23 -9.81
N LEU A 68 10.07 -2.09 -9.17
CA LEU A 68 11.35 -2.40 -9.79
C LEU A 68 11.48 -3.89 -10.06
N GLY A 69 11.00 -4.74 -9.15
CA GLY A 69 11.01 -6.18 -9.34
C GLY A 69 10.14 -6.60 -10.53
N ALA A 70 8.92 -6.08 -10.66
CA ALA A 70 8.06 -6.42 -11.79
C ALA A 70 8.62 -5.93 -13.12
N CYS A 71 9.18 -4.71 -13.15
CA CYS A 71 9.88 -4.19 -14.33
C CYS A 71 11.09 -5.05 -14.71
N ALA A 72 11.92 -5.44 -13.74
CA ALA A 72 13.10 -6.27 -13.98
C ALA A 72 12.72 -7.65 -14.54
N VAL A 73 11.72 -8.31 -13.95
CA VAL A 73 11.18 -9.59 -14.44
C VAL A 73 10.63 -9.43 -15.86
N GLY A 74 9.81 -8.38 -16.11
CA GLY A 74 9.23 -8.12 -17.42
C GLY A 74 10.27 -7.89 -18.51
N VAL A 75 11.29 -7.07 -18.22
CA VAL A 75 12.40 -6.82 -19.16
C VAL A 75 13.21 -8.09 -19.42
N ALA A 76 13.55 -8.87 -18.39
CA ALA A 76 14.30 -10.10 -18.57
C ALA A 76 13.53 -11.12 -19.43
N ASN A 77 12.23 -11.30 -19.19
CA ASN A 77 11.36 -12.15 -20.01
C ASN A 77 11.30 -11.66 -21.47
N ALA A 78 11.14 -10.34 -21.69
CA ALA A 78 11.13 -9.76 -23.03
C ALA A 78 12.46 -9.96 -23.79
N LEU A 79 13.58 -10.07 -23.07
CA LEU A 79 14.90 -10.35 -23.61
C LEU A 79 15.23 -11.85 -23.69
N GLY A 80 14.30 -12.74 -23.33
CA GLY A 80 14.51 -14.19 -23.31
C GLY A 80 15.57 -14.64 -22.28
N LYS A 81 15.76 -13.87 -21.20
CA LYS A 81 16.74 -14.18 -20.15
C LYS A 81 16.08 -14.91 -18.98
N ASP A 82 16.78 -15.92 -18.47
CA ASP A 82 16.36 -16.59 -17.25
C ASP A 82 16.46 -15.66 -16.04
N VAL A 83 15.34 -15.47 -15.35
CA VAL A 83 15.31 -14.78 -14.06
C VAL A 83 15.47 -15.78 -12.93
N PRO A 84 16.40 -15.58 -11.97
CA PRO A 84 16.50 -16.45 -10.79
C PRO A 84 15.19 -16.52 -9.99
N SER A 85 14.90 -17.68 -9.40
CA SER A 85 13.65 -17.92 -8.65
C SER A 85 13.40 -16.91 -7.53
N TRP A 86 14.45 -16.54 -6.78
CA TRP A 86 14.35 -15.52 -5.72
C TRP A 86 13.92 -14.17 -6.27
N ALA A 87 14.42 -13.76 -7.45
CA ALA A 87 14.09 -12.48 -8.06
C ALA A 87 12.65 -12.46 -8.59
N ARG A 88 12.17 -13.60 -9.12
CA ARG A 88 10.76 -13.77 -9.50
C ARG A 88 9.81 -13.70 -8.29
N ALA A 89 10.29 -14.04 -7.10
CA ALA A 89 9.49 -14.00 -5.87
C ALA A 89 9.40 -12.58 -5.25
N VAL A 90 10.31 -11.66 -5.60
CA VAL A 90 10.34 -10.31 -5.00
C VAL A 90 9.02 -9.55 -5.23
N PRO A 91 8.50 -9.40 -6.47
CA PRO A 91 7.27 -8.64 -6.68
C PRO A 91 6.05 -9.18 -5.93
N PRO A 92 5.73 -10.50 -5.96
CA PRO A 92 4.55 -10.99 -5.26
C PRO A 92 4.70 -10.95 -3.74
N LEU A 93 5.90 -11.18 -3.20
CA LEU A 93 6.13 -11.01 -1.75
C LEU A 93 6.01 -9.55 -1.32
N SER A 94 6.44 -8.62 -2.18
CA SER A 94 6.27 -7.19 -1.94
C SER A 94 4.79 -6.80 -1.96
N ALA A 95 4.01 -7.32 -2.90
CA ALA A 95 2.55 -7.11 -2.93
C ALA A 95 1.86 -7.65 -1.67
N LEU A 96 2.27 -8.83 -1.18
CA LEU A 96 1.76 -9.40 0.07
C LEU A 96 2.14 -8.55 1.28
N ALA A 97 3.38 -8.06 1.35
CA ALA A 97 3.84 -7.20 2.43
C ALA A 97 3.05 -5.87 2.45
N LEU A 98 2.85 -5.26 1.29
CA LEU A 98 2.01 -4.06 1.14
C LEU A 98 0.56 -4.34 1.53
N PHE A 99 -0.01 -5.50 1.16
CA PHE A 99 -1.36 -5.90 1.58
C PHE A 99 -1.48 -5.97 3.11
N ALA A 100 -0.53 -6.64 3.76
CA ALA A 100 -0.49 -6.75 5.21
C ALA A 100 -0.32 -5.38 5.88
N LEU A 101 0.52 -4.52 5.31
CA LEU A 101 0.70 -3.14 5.76
C LEU A 101 -0.59 -2.33 5.64
N THR A 102 -1.29 -2.37 4.49
CA THR A 102 -2.58 -1.69 4.31
C THR A 102 -3.60 -2.11 5.37
N CYS A 103 -3.67 -3.41 5.67
CA CYS A 103 -4.51 -3.93 6.75
C CYS A 103 -4.09 -3.35 8.11
N ALA A 104 -2.80 -3.32 8.40
CA ALA A 104 -2.26 -2.79 9.66
C ALA A 104 -2.53 -1.29 9.86
N VAL A 105 -2.52 -0.48 8.79
CA VAL A 105 -2.78 0.96 8.85
C VAL A 105 -4.26 1.33 8.67
N THR A 106 -5.12 0.35 8.36
CA THR A 106 -6.59 0.54 8.24
C THR A 106 -7.22 1.24 9.45
N PRO A 107 -6.80 0.96 10.71
CA PRO A 107 -7.31 1.69 11.87
C PRO A 107 -7.19 3.21 11.76
N ALA A 108 -6.13 3.76 11.15
CA ALA A 108 -6.02 5.20 10.93
C ALA A 108 -7.16 5.73 10.05
N ASN A 109 -7.53 5.01 8.99
CA ASN A 109 -8.67 5.38 8.14
C ASN A 109 -10.01 5.28 8.88
N ILE A 110 -10.19 4.27 9.74
CA ILE A 110 -11.37 4.15 10.61
C ILE A 110 -11.41 5.29 11.61
N TYR A 111 -10.28 5.69 12.18
CA TYR A 111 -10.18 6.80 13.13
C TYR A 111 -10.56 8.12 12.49
N MET A 112 -10.07 8.41 11.28
CA MET A 112 -10.50 9.57 10.49
C MET A 112 -12.01 9.58 10.25
N TYR A 113 -12.61 8.44 9.90
CA TYR A 113 -14.05 8.33 9.70
C TYR A 113 -14.87 8.51 10.99
N THR A 114 -14.44 7.90 12.10
CA THR A 114 -15.22 7.82 13.35
C THR A 114 -15.01 9.02 14.28
N HIS A 115 -13.83 9.65 14.23
CA HIS A 115 -13.46 10.76 15.12
C HIS A 115 -13.25 12.08 14.36
N GLY A 116 -13.43 12.08 13.03
CA GLY A 116 -13.24 13.27 12.21
C GLY A 116 -11.79 13.76 12.17
N ALA A 117 -10.81 12.87 12.42
CA ALA A 117 -9.40 13.22 12.35
C ALA A 117 -9.00 13.59 10.92
N GLN A 118 -8.13 14.59 10.77
CA GLN A 118 -7.79 15.17 9.49
C GLN A 118 -6.30 15.34 9.32
N MET A 119 -5.86 15.21 8.07
CA MET A 119 -4.48 15.47 7.69
C MET A 119 -4.26 16.98 7.61
N VAL A 120 -3.82 17.57 8.72
CA VAL A 120 -3.50 19.00 8.82
C VAL A 120 -2.33 19.34 7.90
N GLY A 121 -2.41 20.44 7.16
CA GLY A 121 -1.38 20.92 6.23
C GLY A 121 -1.47 20.35 4.81
N LEU A 122 -2.41 19.43 4.52
CA LEU A 122 -2.59 18.83 3.20
C LEU A 122 -3.82 19.33 2.43
N THR A 123 -4.70 20.12 3.06
CA THR A 123 -5.87 20.71 2.41
C THR A 123 -5.75 22.24 2.36
N PRO A 124 -6.22 22.91 1.29
CA PRO A 124 -6.20 24.38 1.21
C PRO A 124 -6.92 25.00 2.41
N GLY A 125 -6.17 25.72 3.25
CA GLY A 125 -6.70 26.36 4.45
C GLY A 125 -7.16 25.39 5.55
N ASP A 126 -6.65 24.15 5.57
CA ASP A 126 -7.03 23.10 6.53
C ASP A 126 -8.55 22.86 6.58
N ALA A 127 -9.20 23.03 5.42
CA ALA A 127 -10.63 22.86 5.30
C ALA A 127 -11.05 21.43 5.64
N ALA A 128 -12.08 21.32 6.47
CA ALA A 128 -12.55 20.03 6.91
C ALA A 128 -13.01 19.14 5.74
N ILE A 129 -12.37 17.98 5.61
CA ILE A 129 -12.80 16.95 4.65
C ILE A 129 -14.15 16.40 5.13
N PRO A 130 -15.21 16.44 4.30
CA PRO A 130 -16.50 15.87 4.69
C PRO A 130 -16.37 14.37 4.99
N VAL A 131 -17.03 13.90 6.05
CA VAL A 131 -16.95 12.50 6.52
C VAL A 131 -17.27 11.48 5.42
N ALA A 132 -18.15 11.83 4.47
CA ALA A 132 -18.45 11.01 3.30
C ALA A 132 -17.22 10.68 2.44
N PHE A 133 -16.24 11.59 2.34
CA PHE A 133 -14.99 11.32 1.62
C PHE A 133 -14.11 10.29 2.32
N HIS A 134 -14.20 10.15 3.65
CA HIS A 134 -13.52 9.07 4.36
C HIS A 134 -14.12 7.70 4.00
N ALA A 135 -15.42 7.60 3.74
CA ALA A 135 -16.05 6.38 3.23
C ALA A 135 -15.55 6.02 1.82
N VAL A 136 -15.38 7.03 0.96
CA VAL A 136 -14.78 6.86 -0.38
C VAL A 136 -13.34 6.35 -0.27
N ARG A 137 -12.53 6.91 0.64
CA ARG A 137 -11.18 6.38 0.92
C ARG A 137 -11.21 4.92 1.36
N GLY A 138 -12.17 4.53 2.22
CA GLY A 138 -12.40 3.14 2.60
C GLY A 138 -12.68 2.23 1.40
N ALA A 139 -13.53 2.66 0.47
CA ALA A 139 -13.82 1.91 -0.76
C ALA A 139 -12.56 1.75 -1.64
N PHE A 140 -11.77 2.80 -1.83
CA PHE A 140 -10.49 2.71 -2.53
C PHE A 140 -9.51 1.76 -1.85
N GLN A 141 -9.51 1.71 -0.52
CA GLN A 141 -8.68 0.76 0.22
C GLN A 141 -9.07 -0.70 -0.06
N VAL A 142 -10.37 -1.01 -0.18
CA VAL A 142 -10.84 -2.35 -0.56
C VAL A 142 -10.36 -2.71 -1.97
N VAL A 143 -10.43 -1.78 -2.91
CA VAL A 143 -9.89 -1.98 -4.27
C VAL A 143 -8.38 -2.25 -4.20
N LEU A 144 -7.64 -1.43 -3.46
CA LEU A 144 -6.19 -1.58 -3.29
C LEU A 144 -5.80 -2.94 -2.71
N LEU A 145 -6.48 -3.36 -1.64
CA LEU A 145 -6.30 -4.68 -1.03
C LEU A 145 -6.60 -5.81 -2.02
N SER A 146 -7.67 -5.67 -2.81
CA SER A 146 -8.05 -6.66 -3.83
C SER A 146 -6.99 -6.79 -4.92
N LEU A 147 -6.41 -5.67 -5.35
CA LEU A 147 -5.35 -5.65 -6.36
C LEU A 147 -4.05 -6.27 -5.85
N LEU A 148 -3.64 -5.94 -4.62
CA LEU A 148 -2.42 -6.49 -4.01
C LEU A 148 -2.54 -7.99 -3.76
N TRP A 149 -3.68 -8.43 -3.22
CA TRP A 149 -3.95 -9.85 -3.04
C TRP A 149 -4.02 -10.58 -4.38
N GLY A 150 -4.71 -9.99 -5.37
CA GLY A 150 -4.81 -10.54 -6.72
C GLY A 150 -3.45 -10.72 -7.38
N TYR A 151 -2.55 -9.75 -7.23
CA TYR A 151 -1.16 -9.85 -7.69
C TYR A 151 -0.46 -11.04 -7.04
N PHE A 152 -0.45 -11.09 -5.71
CA PHE A 152 0.23 -12.16 -4.97
C PHE A 152 -0.32 -13.55 -5.34
N ALA A 153 -1.65 -13.70 -5.32
CA ALA A 153 -2.33 -14.98 -5.56
C ALA A 153 -2.12 -15.49 -6.99
N ALA A 154 -2.16 -14.62 -8.00
CA ALA A 154 -1.88 -15.00 -9.39
C ALA A 154 -0.47 -15.60 -9.55
N HIS A 155 0.49 -15.13 -8.74
CA HIS A 155 1.87 -15.61 -8.73
C HIS A 155 2.11 -16.78 -7.77
N GLN A 156 1.06 -17.37 -7.17
CA GLN A 156 1.14 -18.64 -6.45
C GLN A 156 0.65 -19.83 -7.28
N TRP A 157 -0.05 -19.61 -8.40
CA TRP A 157 -0.54 -20.71 -9.22
C TRP A 157 0.60 -21.42 -9.97
N PRO A 158 0.52 -22.75 -10.21
CA PRO A 158 1.40 -23.45 -11.14
C PRO A 158 1.36 -22.79 -12.52
N GLU A 159 2.48 -22.80 -13.26
CA GLU A 159 2.61 -22.13 -14.56
C GLU A 159 1.50 -22.53 -15.55
N GLU A 160 1.10 -23.81 -15.54
CA GLU A 160 0.01 -24.35 -16.37
C GLU A 160 -1.33 -23.61 -16.19
N LYS A 161 -1.61 -23.12 -14.96
CA LYS A 161 -2.83 -22.36 -14.66
C LYS A 161 -2.68 -20.87 -14.92
N ARG A 162 -1.45 -20.34 -15.00
CA ARG A 162 -1.18 -18.94 -15.36
C ARG A 162 -1.35 -18.73 -16.86
N ALA A 163 -0.81 -19.63 -17.67
CA ALA A 163 -0.91 -19.56 -19.13
C ALA A 163 -2.36 -19.66 -19.66
N ALA A 164 -3.27 -20.26 -18.89
CA ALA A 164 -4.69 -20.33 -19.23
C ALA A 164 -5.49 -19.08 -18.78
N ALA A 165 -4.89 -18.21 -17.97
CA ALA A 165 -5.53 -17.05 -17.36
C ALA A 165 -5.02 -15.70 -17.92
N GLU A 166 -4.01 -15.74 -18.78
CA GLU A 166 -3.44 -14.63 -19.57
C GLU A 166 -3.92 -14.73 -21.03
#